data_AF-A0A5P8VQU4-F1
#
_entry.id   AF-A0A5P8VQU4-F1
#
_cell.length_a   1.000
_cell.length_b   1.000
_cell.length_c   1.000
_cell.angle_alpha   90.00
_cell.angle_beta   90.00
_cell.angle_gamma   90.00
#
_symmetry.space_group_name_H-M   'P 1'
#
loop_
_entity.id
_entity.type
_entity.pdbx_description
1 polymer ?
#
loop_
_entity_poly.entity_id
_entity_poly.type
_entity_poly.pdbx_seq_one_letter_code
_entity_poly.pdbx_strand_id
1 'polypeptide(L)'
;MTQFNSQDKNSFLYPRSRYYGNFQPETLAFNANLQEFAQKISYITCLETGGKLSPEEAYEQIRGLWKQLKHSKKQLAIGGNKEI
;
A
#
# COMPACT_ATOMS: atom_id res chain seq x y z
N MET A 1 11.99 -20.15 24.77
CA MET A 1 11.50 -18.80 24.38
C MET A 1 11.19 -18.86 22.88
N THR A 2 9.92 -18.79 22.50
CA THR A 2 9.50 -18.80 21.10
C THR A 2 9.89 -17.47 20.46
N GLN A 3 10.82 -17.52 19.51
CA GLN A 3 11.23 -16.36 18.73
C GLN A 3 10.07 -16.02 17.78
N PHE A 4 9.30 -14.97 18.07
CA PHE A 4 8.26 -14.50 17.16
C PHE A 4 8.90 -14.07 15.85
N ASN A 5 8.58 -14.77 14.76
CA ASN A 5 9.03 -14.42 13.43
C ASN A 5 8.44 -13.04 13.07
N SER A 6 9.29 -12.10 12.67
CA SER A 6 8.86 -10.74 12.28
C SER A 6 7.91 -10.78 11.07
N GLN A 7 8.01 -11.81 10.24
CA GLN A 7 7.06 -12.05 9.14
C GLN A 7 5.65 -12.36 9.64
N ASP A 8 5.49 -13.07 10.76
CA ASP A 8 4.17 -13.41 11.32
C ASP A 8 3.46 -12.16 11.84
N LYS A 9 4.20 -11.25 12.48
CA LYS A 9 3.66 -9.96 12.94
C LYS A 9 3.17 -9.10 11.78
N ASN A 10 3.95 -9.02 10.71
CA ASN A 10 3.55 -8.24 9.54
C ASN A 10 2.33 -8.86 8.84
N SER A 11 2.25 -10.19 8.72
CA SER A 11 1.05 -10.85 8.17
C SER A 11 -0.19 -10.61 9.03
N PHE A 12 -0.04 -10.61 10.35
CA PHE A 12 -1.15 -10.37 11.28
C PHE A 12 -1.64 -8.92 11.25
N LEU A 13 -0.72 -7.97 11.34
CA LEU A 13 -1.05 -6.54 11.38
C LEU A 13 -1.47 -6.01 10.01
N TYR A 14 -0.91 -6.57 8.94
CA TYR A 14 -1.09 -6.10 7.57
C TYR A 14 -1.65 -7.21 6.66
N PRO A 15 -2.89 -7.68 6.91
CA PRO A 15 -3.46 -8.75 6.12
C PRO A 15 -3.55 -8.32 4.65
N ARG A 16 -3.03 -9.17 3.76
CA ARG A 16 -3.14 -8.98 2.31
C ARG A 16 -4.31 -9.76 1.77
N SER A 17 -5.17 -9.08 1.03
CA SER A 17 -6.28 -9.71 0.31
C SER A 17 -5.76 -10.46 -0.90
N ARG A 18 -6.37 -11.61 -1.19
CA ARG A 18 -6.08 -12.35 -2.42
C ARG A 18 -6.37 -11.47 -3.64
N TYR A 19 -5.50 -11.55 -4.64
CA TYR A 19 -5.74 -10.89 -5.93
C TYR A 19 -6.71 -11.73 -6.77
N TYR A 20 -7.74 -11.11 -7.31
CA TYR A 20 -8.78 -11.76 -8.13
C TYR A 20 -8.80 -11.26 -9.59
N GLY A 21 -7.84 -10.42 -9.98
CA GLY A 21 -7.75 -9.95 -11.37
C GLY A 21 -6.95 -10.89 -12.27
N ASN A 22 -6.88 -10.55 -13.55
CA ASN A 22 -6.10 -11.30 -14.53
C ASN A 22 -4.63 -11.32 -14.14
N PHE A 23 -4.07 -12.53 -14.05
CA PHE A 23 -2.67 -12.71 -13.65
C PHE A 23 -1.74 -12.22 -14.75
N GLN A 24 -1.00 -11.16 -14.42
CA GLN A 24 0.24 -10.73 -15.05
C GLN A 24 1.19 -10.31 -13.91
N PRO A 25 2.51 -10.50 -14.04
CA PRO A 25 3.46 -10.10 -13.00
C PRO A 25 3.28 -8.64 -12.57
N GLU A 26 3.05 -7.73 -13.52
CA GLU A 26 2.88 -6.32 -13.29
C GLU A 26 1.57 -6.00 -12.54
N THR A 27 0.48 -6.68 -12.88
CA THR A 27 -0.83 -6.47 -12.22
C THR A 27 -0.82 -7.00 -10.79
N LEU A 28 -0.17 -8.15 -10.56
CA LEU A 28 0.01 -8.70 -9.22
C LEU A 28 0.91 -7.81 -8.36
N ALA A 29 2.04 -7.35 -8.90
CA ALA A 29 2.94 -6.43 -8.22
C ALA A 29 2.25 -5.10 -7.89
N PHE A 30 1.53 -4.52 -8.84
CA PHE A 30 0.79 -3.28 -8.61
C PHE A 30 -0.31 -3.46 -7.56
N ASN A 31 -1.04 -4.58 -7.57
CA ASN A 31 -2.01 -4.91 -6.54
C ASN A 31 -1.35 -4.99 -5.15
N ALA A 32 -0.16 -5.60 -5.02
CA ALA A 32 0.56 -5.64 -3.74
C ALA A 32 0.89 -4.22 -3.25
N ASN A 33 1.37 -3.34 -4.14
CA ASN A 33 1.67 -1.94 -3.81
C ASN A 33 0.41 -1.15 -3.44
N LEU A 34 -0.72 -1.43 -4.10
CA LEU A 34 -2.01 -0.81 -3.81
C LEU A 34 -2.54 -1.23 -2.43
N GLN A 35 -2.38 -2.50 -2.07
CA GLN A 35 -2.77 -3.00 -0.74
C GLN A 35 -1.90 -2.37 0.36
N GLU A 36 -0.59 -2.26 0.15
CA GLU A 36 0.29 -1.56 1.10
C GLU A 36 -0.08 -0.07 1.25
N PHE A 37 -0.39 0.60 0.14
CA PHE A 37 -0.89 1.97 0.16
C PHE A 37 -2.18 2.11 1.00
N ALA A 38 -3.15 1.24 0.78
CA ALA A 38 -4.42 1.25 1.52
C ALA A 38 -4.21 1.05 3.03
N GLN A 39 -3.34 0.11 3.40
CA GLN A 39 -2.98 -0.14 4.80
C GLN A 39 -2.33 1.09 5.44
N LYS A 40 -1.32 1.69 4.79
CA LYS A 40 -0.63 2.87 5.31
C LYS A 40 -1.54 4.07 5.45
N ILE A 41 -2.42 4.34 4.49
CA ILE A 41 -3.44 5.38 4.62
C ILE A 41 -4.31 5.12 5.84
N SER A 42 -4.80 3.88 6.02
CA SER A 42 -5.66 3.54 7.16
C SER A 42 -4.98 3.83 8.50
N TYR A 43 -3.68 3.56 8.65
CA TYR A 43 -2.98 3.90 9.90
C TYR A 43 -2.86 5.40 10.10
N ILE A 44 -2.49 6.14 9.05
CA ILE A 44 -2.33 7.59 9.13
C ILE A 44 -3.65 8.24 9.52
N THR A 45 -4.77 7.84 8.90
CA THR A 45 -6.09 8.39 9.22
C THR A 45 -6.55 7.99 10.62
N CYS A 46 -6.28 6.77 11.08
CA CYS A 46 -6.56 6.38 12.47
C CYS A 46 -5.72 7.17 13.49
N LEU A 47 -4.45 7.47 13.17
CA LEU A 47 -3.58 8.27 14.04
C LEU A 47 -4.05 9.73 14.11
N GLU A 48 -4.45 10.31 12.98
CA GLU A 48 -4.98 11.67 12.92
C GLU A 48 -6.30 11.78 13.70
N THR A 49 -7.28 10.93 13.40
CA THR A 49 -8.57 10.92 14.11
C THR A 49 -8.44 10.57 15.59
N GLY A 50 -7.38 9.85 15.98
CA GLY A 50 -7.00 9.59 17.36
C GLY A 50 -6.17 10.69 18.03
N GLY A 51 -5.93 11.81 17.36
CA GLY A 51 -5.19 12.97 17.87
C GLY A 51 -3.69 12.76 18.04
N LYS A 52 -3.11 11.76 17.35
CA LYS A 52 -1.67 11.40 17.40
C LYS A 52 -0.85 12.03 16.27
N LEU A 53 -1.51 12.48 15.22
CA LEU A 53 -0.93 13.26 14.12
C LEU A 53 -1.79 14.51 13.92
N SER A 54 -1.17 15.63 13.52
CA SER A 54 -1.94 16.77 13.05
C SER A 54 -2.58 16.46 11.69
N PRO A 55 -3.68 17.16 11.33
CA PRO A 55 -4.27 17.05 9.99
C PRO A 55 -3.25 17.34 8.87
N GLU A 56 -2.35 18.32 9.06
CA GLU A 56 -1.32 18.70 8.09
C GLU A 56 -0.26 17.61 7.93
N GLU A 57 0.21 17.02 9.04
CA GLU A 57 1.16 15.91 9.03
C GLU A 57 0.58 14.69 8.33
N ALA A 58 -0.68 14.36 8.64
CA ALA A 58 -1.39 13.26 8.01
C ALA A 58 -1.55 13.48 6.50
N TYR A 59 -1.94 14.70 6.10
CA TYR A 59 -2.11 15.07 4.70
C TYR A 59 -0.80 14.96 3.90
N GLU A 60 0.31 15.49 4.40
CA GLU A 60 1.59 15.41 3.68
C GLU A 60 2.11 13.96 3.57
N GLN A 61 1.91 13.14 4.60
CA GLN A 61 2.24 11.71 4.53
C GLN A 61 1.40 10.97 3.48
N ILE A 62 0.07 11.18 3.47
CA ILE A 62 -0.84 10.60 2.47
C ILE A 62 -0.44 11.04 1.06
N ARG A 63 -0.12 12.33 0.88
CA ARG A 63 0.34 12.88 -0.39
C ARG A 63 1.64 12.24 -0.87
N GLY A 64 2.57 11.96 0.04
CA GLY A 64 3.79 11.20 -0.24
C GLY A 64 3.50 9.79 -0.75
N LEU A 65 2.62 9.05 -0.05
CA LEU A 65 2.19 7.71 -0.43
C LEU A 65 1.50 7.69 -1.80
N TRP A 66 0.68 8.70 -2.10
CA TRP A 66 0.01 8.82 -3.38
C TRP A 66 1.00 9.04 -4.54
N LYS A 67 2.04 9.86 -4.32
CA LYS A 67 3.13 10.03 -5.31
C LYS A 67 3.86 8.70 -5.57
N GLN A 68 4.14 7.92 -4.52
CA GLN A 68 4.78 6.60 -4.65
C GLN A 68 3.91 5.62 -5.43
N LEU A 69 2.61 5.54 -5.11
CA LEU A 69 1.67 4.66 -5.83
C LEU A 69 1.55 5.06 -7.31
N LYS A 70 1.47 6.35 -7.62
CA LYS A 70 1.49 6.85 -9.00
C LYS A 70 2.76 6.45 -9.74
N HIS A 71 3.92 6.59 -9.10
CA HIS A 71 5.19 6.20 -9.68
C HIS A 71 5.22 4.69 -9.98
N SER A 72 4.80 3.86 -9.02
CA SER A 72 4.68 2.41 -9.19
C SER A 72 3.77 2.03 -10.37
N LYS A 73 2.59 2.67 -10.47
CA LYS A 73 1.65 2.47 -11.60
C LYS A 73 2.33 2.71 -12.95
N LYS A 74 3.12 3.79 -13.05
CA LYS A 74 3.84 4.15 -14.28
C LYS A 74 4.95 3.15 -14.60
N GLN A 75 5.76 2.77 -13.62
CA GLN A 75 6.86 1.79 -13.81
C GLN A 75 6.35 0.42 -14.25
N LEU A 76 5.18 0.03 -13.76
CA LEU A 76 4.54 -1.25 -14.09
C LEU A 76 3.63 -1.16 -15.33
N ALA A 77 3.61 -0.02 -16.04
CA ALA A 77 2.79 0.23 -17.22
C ALA A 77 1.30 -0.11 -17.04
N ILE A 78 0.76 0.03 -15.82
CA ILE A 78 -0.64 -0.31 -15.52
C ILE A 78 -1.57 0.74 -16.11
N GLY A 79 -2.43 0.33 -17.04
CA GLY A 79 -3.41 1.20 -17.69
C GLY A 79 -2.83 2.14 -18.75
N GLY A 80 -1.58 1.94 -19.15
CA GLY A 80 -1.06 2.47 -20.42
C GLY A 80 -1.22 1.42 -21.50
N ASN A 81 -1.66 1.81 -22.71
CA ASN A 81 -1.68 0.92 -23.86
C ASN A 81 -0.25 0.39 -24.07
N LYS A 82 -0.07 -0.94 -23.95
CA LYS A 82 1.07 -1.62 -24.58
C LYS A 82 0.79 -1.51 -26.09
N GLU A 83 1.21 -0.41 -26.71
CA GLU A 83 1.26 -0.35 -28.17
C GLU A 83 2.26 -1.42 -28.64
N ILE A 84 1.80 -2.17 -29.64
CA ILE A 84 2.46 -3.31 -30.29
C ILE A 84 3.66 -2.81 -31.08
#